data_AF-A0A371X7Q5-F1
#
_entry.id   AF-A0A371X7Q5-F1
#
_cell.length_a   1.000
_cell.length_b   1.000
_cell.length_c   1.000
_cell.angle_alpha   90.00
_cell.angle_beta   90.00
_cell.angle_gamma   90.00
#
_symmetry.space_group_name_H-M   'P 1'
#
loop_
_entity.id
_entity.type
_entity.pdbx_description
1 polymer ?
#
loop_
_entity_poly.entity_id
_entity_poly.type
_entity_poly.pdbx_seq_one_letter_code
_entity_poly.pdbx_strand_id
1 'polypeptide(L)' 'MGRRGVMEIPAILGALIGLAIGIADYVLLGFVRDRFRQKMPAERIGSGVIIEIVRISQLVFFPIAGWYVGAYLL' A
#
# COMPACT_ATOMS: atom_id res chain seq x y z
N MET A 1 -9.35 -12.50 30.72
CA MET A 1 -8.21 -12.02 29.89
C MET A 1 -8.13 -12.72 28.52
N GLY A 2 -9.22 -13.28 27.96
CA GLY A 2 -9.14 -14.23 26.83
C GLY A 2 -9.88 -13.87 25.53
N ARG A 3 -10.48 -12.67 25.40
CA ARG A 3 -11.18 -12.25 24.16
C ARG A 3 -10.45 -11.21 23.32
N ARG A 4 -9.48 -10.48 23.89
CA ARG A 4 -8.69 -9.49 23.12
C ARG A 4 -7.70 -10.16 22.16
N GLY A 5 -6.96 -11.18 22.63
CA GLY A 5 -5.97 -11.86 21.81
C GLY A 5 -6.53 -12.61 20.59
N VAL A 6 -7.81 -13.02 20.61
CA VAL A 6 -8.43 -13.72 19.47
C VAL A 6 -8.75 -12.75 18.32
N MET A 7 -9.08 -11.49 18.61
CA MET A 7 -9.30 -10.47 17.56
C MET A 7 -8.00 -9.86 17.04
N GLU A 8 -6.91 -9.93 17.80
CA GLU A 8 -5.63 -9.36 17.38
C GLU A 8 -4.93 -10.18 16.30
N ILE A 9 -5.08 -11.51 16.30
CA ILE A 9 -4.44 -12.37 15.28
C ILE A 9 -5.02 -12.09 13.87
N PRO A 10 -6.36 -12.06 13.66
CA PRO A 10 -6.96 -11.68 12.38
C PRO A 10 -6.59 -10.26 11.93
N ALA A 11 -6.53 -9.31 12.86
CA ALA A 11 -6.16 -7.92 12.57
C ALA A 11 -4.69 -7.81 12.12
N ILE A 12 -3.77 -8.49 12.80
CA ILE A 12 -2.35 -8.53 12.43
C ILE A 12 -2.18 -9.20 11.06
N LEU A 13 -2.85 -10.33 10.81
CA LEU A 13 -2.82 -11.01 9.52
C LEU A 13 -3.36 -10.12 8.41
N GLY A 14 -4.48 -9.45 8.65
CA GLY A 14 -5.05 -8.47 7.73
C GLY A 14 -4.08 -7.33 7.42
N ALA A 15 -3.39 -6.79 8.42
CA ALA A 15 -2.39 -5.74 8.22
C ALA A 15 -1.17 -6.21 7.43
N LEU A 16 -0.71 -7.44 7.65
CA LEU A 16 0.39 -8.05 6.88
C LEU A 16 -0.01 -8.26 5.42
N ILE A 17 -1.24 -8.74 5.17
CA ILE A 17 -1.79 -8.87 3.80
C ILE A 17 -1.91 -7.49 3.15
N GLY A 18 -2.43 -6.50 3.87
CA GLY A 18 -2.51 -5.11 3.42
C GLY A 18 -1.13 -4.54 3.07
N LEU A 19 -0.13 -4.78 3.92
CA LEU A 19 1.25 -4.37 3.65
C LEU A 19 1.81 -5.05 2.39
N ALA A 20 1.59 -6.35 2.22
CA ALA A 20 2.04 -7.07 1.04
C ALA A 20 1.42 -6.50 -0.25
N ILE A 21 0.12 -6.17 -0.23
CA ILE A 21 -0.57 -5.51 -1.34
C ILE A 21 0.02 -4.12 -1.59
N GLY A 22 0.22 -3.31 -0.54
CA GLY A 22 0.80 -1.97 -0.67
C GLY A 22 2.20 -1.99 -1.26
N ILE A 23 3.04 -2.96 -0.87
CA ILE A 23 4.38 -3.15 -1.44
C ILE A 23 4.27 -3.54 -2.93
N ALA A 24 3.39 -4.46 -3.28
CA ALA A 24 3.19 -4.88 -4.67
C ALA A 24 2.76 -3.70 -5.55
N ASP A 25 1.80 -2.89 -5.09
CA ASP A 25 1.32 -1.71 -5.83
C ASP A 25 2.40 -0.62 -5.94
N TYR A 26 3.15 -0.41 -4.84
CA TYR A 26 4.30 0.49 -4.86
C TYR A 26 5.31 0.09 -5.93
N VAL A 27 5.67 -1.19 -6.04
CA VAL A 27 6.61 -1.68 -7.05
C VAL A 27 6.03 -1.57 -8.46
N LEU A 28 4.76 -1.95 -8.65
CA LEU A 28 4.09 -1.92 -9.94
C LEU A 28 4.01 -0.48 -10.49
N LEU A 29 3.56 0.48 -9.68
CA LEU A 29 3.49 1.89 -10.07
C LEU A 29 4.87 2.49 -10.31
N GLY A 30 5.90 2.03 -9.58
CA GLY A 30 7.30 2.40 -9.83
C GLY A 30 7.77 1.94 -11.21
N PHE A 31 7.52 0.66 -11.53
CA PHE A 31 7.86 0.09 -12.83
C PHE A 31 7.14 0.80 -13.98
N VAL A 32 5.84 1.07 -13.82
CA VAL A 32 5.05 1.83 -14.79
C VAL A 32 5.62 3.24 -14.97
N ARG A 33 5.90 3.96 -13.88
CA ARG A 33 6.51 5.30 -13.93
C ARG A 33 7.83 5.29 -14.70
N ASP A 34 8.71 4.33 -14.42
CA ASP A 34 10.02 4.26 -15.07
C ASP A 34 9.89 3.95 -16.56
N ARG A 35 8.93 3.10 -16.95
CA ARG A 35 8.61 2.83 -18.36
C ARG A 35 8.02 4.05 -19.07
N PHE A 36 7.16 4.83 -18.42
CA PHE A 36 6.61 6.05 -18.98
C PHE A 36 7.67 7.15 -19.12
N ARG A 37 8.57 7.28 -18.13
CA ARG A 37 9.68 8.24 -18.14
C ARG A 37 10.65 8.00 -19.30
N GLN A 38 10.83 6.75 -19.71
CA GLN A 38 11.62 6.39 -20.91
C GLN A 38 10.93 6.82 -22.22
N LYS A 39 9.60 6.90 -22.25
CA LYS A 39 8.81 7.24 -23.45
C LYS A 39 8.48 8.73 -23.59
N MET A 40 8.34 9.46 -22.49
CA MET A 40 7.93 10.88 -22.50
C MET A 40 8.79 11.71 -21.53
N PRO A 41 9.99 12.16 -21.95
CA PRO A 41 10.91 12.88 -21.08
C PRO A 41 10.50 14.33 -20.75
N ALA A 42 9.38 14.86 -21.26
CA ALA A 42 9.01 16.28 -21.18
C ALA A 42 8.10 16.68 -20.00
N GLU A 43 7.36 15.76 -19.36
CA GLU A 43 6.51 16.07 -18.19
C GLU A 43 7.32 15.96 -16.88
N ARG A 44 8.15 16.97 -16.60
CA ARG A 44 9.30 16.77 -15.69
C ARG A 44 9.18 17.14 -14.23
N ILE A 45 8.11 17.77 -13.72
CA ILE A 45 8.20 18.31 -12.34
C ILE A 45 6.96 18.04 -11.45
N GLY A 46 5.73 18.21 -11.96
CA GLY A 46 4.53 18.08 -11.12
C GLY A 46 4.02 16.64 -10.94
N SER A 47 3.78 15.92 -12.05
CA SER A 47 3.10 14.61 -11.99
C SER A 47 3.96 13.52 -11.31
N GLY A 48 5.29 13.56 -11.50
CA GLY A 48 6.21 12.62 -10.88
C GLY A 48 6.21 12.67 -9.35
N VAL A 49 6.07 13.87 -8.78
CA VAL A 49 6.01 14.08 -7.31
C VAL A 49 4.68 13.59 -6.76
N ILE A 50 3.56 13.89 -7.42
CA ILE A 50 2.22 13.42 -6.99
C ILE A 50 2.15 11.89 -7.00
N ILE A 51 2.68 11.25 -8.05
CA ILE A 51 2.73 9.78 -8.14
C ILE A 51 3.56 9.19 -7.00
N GLU A 52 4.67 9.84 -6.62
CA GLU A 52 5.52 9.36 -5.53
C GLU A 52 4.84 9.50 -4.17
N ILE A 53 4.16 10.62 -3.93
CA ILE A 53 3.36 10.84 -2.72
C ILE A 53 2.26 9.77 -2.61
N VAL A 54 1.49 9.54 -3.68
CA VAL A 54 0.42 8.53 -3.70
C VAL A 54 1.00 7.15 -3.38
N ARG A 55 2.12 6.77 -4.00
CA ARG A 55 2.78 5.49 -3.75
C ARG A 55 3.23 5.32 -2.31
N ILE A 56 3.83 6.35 -1.72
CA ILE A 56 4.25 6.30 -0.30
C ILE A 56 3.04 6.23 0.63
N SER A 57 1.98 7.01 0.34
CA SER A 57 0.74 6.96 1.12
C SER A 57 0.07 5.59 1.08
N GLN A 58 0.14 4.87 -0.04
CA GLN A 58 -0.40 3.51 -0.18
C GLN A 58 0.30 2.51 0.76
N LEU A 59 1.62 2.64 0.97
CA LEU A 59 2.37 1.78 1.91
C LEU A 59 1.90 1.93 3.36
N VAL A 60 1.28 3.05 3.72
CA VAL A 60 0.71 3.29 5.05
C VAL A 60 -0.78 2.95 5.07
N PHE A 61 -1.50 3.33 4.01
CA PHE A 61 -2.95 3.14 3.93
C PHE A 61 -3.34 1.66 3.86
N PHE A 62 -2.67 0.86 3.02
CA PHE A 62 -3.05 -0.55 2.84
C PHE A 62 -2.87 -1.40 4.11
N PRO A 63 -1.79 -1.28 4.90
CA PRO A 63 -1.69 -1.97 6.19
C PRO A 63 -2.79 -1.55 7.17
N ILE A 64 -3.13 -0.26 7.24
CA ILE A 64 -4.18 0.23 8.13
C ILE A 64 -5.54 -0.33 7.68
N ALA A 65 -5.86 -0.21 6.39
CA ALA A 65 -7.08 -0.77 5.83
C ALA A 65 -7.15 -2.29 6.04
N GLY A 66 -6.03 -2.99 5.83
CA GLY A 66 -5.88 -4.42 6.07
C GLY A 66 -6.10 -4.80 7.54
N TRP A 67 -5.59 -4.00 8.49
CA TRP A 67 -5.82 -4.21 9.92
C TRP A 67 -7.31 -4.20 10.25
N TYR A 68 -8.05 -3.19 9.77
CA TYR A 68 -9.49 -3.08 9.99
C TYR A 68 -10.25 -4.21 9.28
N VAL A 69 -9.97 -4.46 8.00
CA VAL A 69 -10.59 -5.56 7.24
C VAL A 69 -10.37 -6.89 7.95
N GLY A 70 -9.14 -7.20 8.39
CA GLY A 70 -8.84 -8.43 9.10
C GLY A 70 -9.53 -8.52 10.46
N ALA A 71 -9.61 -7.43 11.22
CA ALA A 71 -10.31 -7.43 12.50
C ALA A 71 -11.82 -7.68 12.39
N TYR A 72 -12.44 -7.34 11.26
CA TYR A 72 -13.90 -7.43 11.06
C TYR A 72 -14.33 -8.62 10.18
N LEU A 73 -13.46 -9.16 9.32
CA LEU A 73 -13.82 -10.16 8.31
C LEU A 73 -13.06 -11.49 8.41
N LEU A 74 -11.96 -11.56 9.18
CA LEU A 74 -11.18 -12.77 9.43
C LEU A 74 -11.39 -13.29 10.86
#